data_AF-K7G5T7-F1
#
_entry.id   AF-K7G5T7-F1
#
_cell.length_a   1.000
_cell.length_b   1.000
_cell.length_c   1.000
_cell.angle_alpha   90.00
_cell.angle_beta   90.00
_cell.angle_gamma   90.00
#
_symmetry.space_group_name_H-M   'P 1'
#
loop_
_entity.id
_entity.type
_entity.pdbx_description
1 polymer ?
#
loop_
_entity_poly.entity_id
_entity_poly.type
_entity_poly.pdbx_seq_one_letter_code
_entity_poly.pdbx_strand_id
1 'polypeptide(L)'
;MCSPPGLPAACCPDDWIKIQRECFYFSKAQGDWTNGQNSCSSLNASLAWIDSPEVLGSLLPYPGKLDHWIGLRKDTVGVWRWVNGTEFDHRFQIQGGAYCVYLDKEVKVISSSCSTERKWICSKL
;
A
#
# COMPACT_ATOMS: atom_id res chain seq x y z
N MET A 1 -19.71 7.58 -14.99
CA MET A 1 -19.19 8.56 -15.96
C MET A 1 -18.72 9.78 -15.18
N CYS A 2 -17.42 10.08 -15.18
CA CYS A 2 -16.89 11.30 -14.57
C CYS A 2 -17.11 12.48 -15.52
N SER A 3 -17.74 13.54 -15.02
CA SER A 3 -18.16 14.74 -15.78
C SER A 3 -17.01 15.74 -15.99
N PRO A 4 -17.16 16.70 -16.95
CA PRO A 4 -16.06 17.38 -17.65
C PRO A 4 -15.49 18.61 -16.88
N PRO A 5 -14.47 19.32 -17.42
CA PRO A 5 -13.45 20.00 -16.63
C PRO A 5 -13.91 21.35 -16.08
N GLY A 6 -13.61 21.61 -14.82
CA GLY A 6 -13.90 22.90 -14.19
C GLY A 6 -13.71 22.95 -12.67
N LEU A 7 -13.59 21.81 -11.99
CA LEU A 7 -13.34 21.75 -10.54
C LEU A 7 -12.36 20.62 -10.22
N PRO A 8 -11.31 20.84 -9.39
CA PRO A 8 -10.43 19.77 -8.95
C PRO A 8 -11.11 18.95 -7.82
N ALA A 9 -12.21 18.30 -8.14
CA ALA A 9 -12.62 17.12 -7.39
C ALA A 9 -11.75 15.97 -7.90
N ALA A 10 -10.61 15.75 -7.24
CA ALA A 10 -9.72 14.62 -7.54
C ALA A 10 -10.51 13.31 -7.41
N CYS A 11 -10.99 12.80 -8.54
CA CYS A 11 -11.60 11.50 -8.66
C CYS A 11 -10.50 10.48 -8.93
N CYS A 12 -10.58 9.34 -8.25
CA CYS A 12 -9.67 8.25 -8.52
C CYS A 12 -9.94 7.68 -9.92
N PRO A 13 -8.91 7.14 -10.61
CA PRO A 13 -9.11 6.45 -11.88
C PRO A 13 -10.08 5.27 -11.74
N ASP A 14 -10.60 4.79 -12.86
CA ASP A 14 -11.41 3.56 -12.88
C ASP A 14 -10.64 2.38 -12.27
N ASP A 15 -11.34 1.51 -11.52
CA ASP A 15 -10.78 0.41 -10.71
C ASP A 15 -9.94 0.81 -9.48
N TRP A 16 -9.87 2.12 -9.15
CA TRP A 16 -9.27 2.60 -7.90
C TRP A 16 -10.35 2.98 -6.89
N ILE A 17 -10.02 2.77 -5.62
CA ILE A 17 -10.88 3.06 -4.48
C ILE A 17 -10.40 4.35 -3.83
N LYS A 18 -11.32 5.30 -3.62
CA LYS A 18 -11.01 6.53 -2.88
C LYS A 18 -11.14 6.29 -1.37
N ILE A 19 -10.06 6.49 -0.63
CA ILE A 19 -10.06 6.52 0.83
C ILE A 19 -9.49 7.87 1.25
N GLN A 20 -10.33 8.69 1.89
CA GLN A 20 -10.01 10.09 2.21
C GLN A 20 -9.60 10.89 0.95
N ARG A 21 -8.33 11.31 0.86
CA ARG A 21 -7.76 12.08 -0.25
C ARG A 21 -6.91 11.24 -1.20
N GLU A 22 -6.72 9.97 -0.91
CA GLU A 22 -5.83 9.08 -1.64
C GLU A 22 -6.62 7.99 -2.37
N CYS A 23 -6.07 7.54 -3.49
CA CYS A 23 -6.61 6.50 -4.33
C CYS A 23 -5.81 5.22 -4.14
N PHE A 24 -6.51 4.11 -3.89
CA PHE A 24 -5.92 2.80 -3.66
C PHE A 24 -6.30 1.82 -4.77
N TYR A 25 -5.33 1.06 -5.25
CA TYR A 25 -5.54 0.00 -6.23
C TYR A 25 -5.03 -1.33 -5.69
N PHE A 26 -5.86 -2.38 -5.79
CA PHE A 26 -5.54 -3.71 -5.31
C PHE A 26 -5.16 -4.59 -6.50
N SER A 27 -3.93 -5.10 -6.49
CA SER A 27 -3.45 -5.93 -7.59
C SER A 27 -4.21 -7.26 -7.66
N LYS A 28 -4.45 -7.72 -8.89
CA LYS A 28 -4.88 -9.10 -9.14
C LYS A 28 -3.69 -10.05 -9.25
N ALA A 29 -2.56 -9.53 -9.74
CA ALA A 29 -1.30 -10.25 -9.90
C ALA A 29 -0.54 -10.39 -8.57
N GLN A 30 0.34 -11.38 -8.51
CA GLN A 30 1.23 -11.66 -7.38
C GLN A 30 2.69 -11.53 -7.82
N GLY A 31 3.56 -11.22 -6.86
CA GLY A 31 4.99 -11.07 -7.08
C GLY A 31 5.70 -10.68 -5.79
N ASP A 32 7.01 -10.48 -5.89
CA ASP A 32 7.80 -9.99 -4.77
C ASP A 32 7.51 -8.50 -4.50
N TRP A 33 8.04 -7.97 -3.39
CA TRP A 33 7.82 -6.57 -3.02
C TRP A 33 8.30 -5.59 -4.10
N THR A 34 9.39 -5.91 -4.79
CA THR A 34 9.97 -5.08 -5.85
C THR A 34 9.10 -5.09 -7.10
N ASN A 35 8.55 -6.25 -7.48
CA ASN A 35 7.58 -6.37 -8.56
C ASN A 35 6.33 -5.53 -8.27
N GLY A 36 5.86 -5.55 -7.02
CA GLY A 36 4.74 -4.73 -6.57
C GLY A 36 5.03 -3.24 -6.73
N GLN A 37 6.20 -2.78 -6.26
CA GLN A 37 6.60 -1.38 -6.43
C GLN A 37 6.73 -0.98 -7.89
N ASN A 38 7.39 -1.79 -8.72
CA ASN A 38 7.56 -1.49 -10.15
C ASN A 38 6.20 -1.43 -10.87
N SER A 39 5.25 -2.29 -10.49
CA SER A 39 3.90 -2.28 -11.02
C SER A 39 3.10 -1.05 -10.59
N CYS A 40 3.29 -0.57 -9.36
CA CYS A 40 2.67 0.68 -8.94
C CYS A 40 3.30 1.88 -9.67
N SER A 41 4.63 1.89 -9.84
CA SER A 41 5.34 2.94 -10.58
C SER A 41 4.83 3.07 -12.03
N SER A 42 4.51 1.97 -12.72
CA SER A 42 3.95 2.02 -14.07
C SER A 42 2.54 2.62 -14.15
N LEU A 43 1.84 2.71 -13.01
CA LEU A 43 0.54 3.36 -12.86
C LEU A 43 0.63 4.80 -12.30
N ASN A 44 1.84 5.37 -12.30
CA ASN A 44 2.17 6.65 -11.67
C ASN A 44 1.76 6.68 -10.19
N ALA A 45 2.01 5.58 -9.49
CA ALA A 45 1.71 5.37 -8.08
C ALA A 45 2.92 4.76 -7.37
N SER A 46 2.77 4.47 -6.08
CA SER A 46 3.74 3.65 -5.33
C SER A 46 3.02 2.58 -4.54
N LEU A 47 3.76 1.60 -4.01
CA LEU A 47 3.18 0.72 -3.00
C LEU A 47 2.60 1.56 -1.87
N ALA A 48 1.45 1.11 -1.36
CA ALA A 48 0.56 1.93 -0.57
C ALA A 48 1.26 2.59 0.62
N TRP A 49 1.10 3.91 0.68
CA TRP A 49 1.37 4.70 1.87
C TRP A 49 0.18 4.55 2.83
N ILE A 50 0.48 4.29 4.10
CA ILE A 50 -0.55 4.21 5.13
C ILE A 50 -0.32 5.38 6.08
N ASP A 51 -1.17 6.40 5.92
CA ASP A 51 -0.96 7.65 6.64
C ASP A 51 -1.42 7.60 8.10
N SER A 52 -2.33 6.69 8.41
CA SER A 52 -2.86 6.59 9.77
C SER A 52 -3.53 5.23 10.05
N PRO A 53 -3.76 4.88 11.33
CA PRO A 53 -4.57 3.73 11.69
C PRO A 53 -6.00 3.78 11.15
N GLU A 54 -6.58 4.97 10.95
CA GLU A 54 -7.90 5.14 10.35
C GLU A 54 -7.91 4.72 8.87
N VAL A 55 -6.81 4.96 8.15
CA VAL A 55 -6.63 4.46 6.78
C VAL A 55 -6.59 2.93 6.78
N LEU A 56 -5.85 2.30 7.72
CA LEU A 56 -5.87 0.84 7.89
C LEU A 56 -7.28 0.32 8.14
N GLY A 57 -8.02 0.92 9.08
CA GLY A 57 -9.40 0.55 9.37
C GLY A 57 -10.32 0.70 8.16
N SER A 58 -10.08 1.69 7.31
CA SER A 58 -10.83 1.91 6.07
C SER A 58 -10.54 0.86 4.99
N LEU A 59 -9.44 0.10 5.10
CA LEU A 59 -9.13 -1.01 4.20
C LEU A 59 -9.87 -2.31 4.57
N LEU A 60 -10.38 -2.44 5.80
CA LEU A 60 -11.10 -3.63 6.29
C LEU A 60 -12.30 -4.07 5.44
N PRO A 61 -13.16 -3.16 4.94
CA PRO A 61 -14.35 -3.55 4.19
C PRO A 61 -14.05 -4.15 2.82
N TYR A 62 -12.82 -4.03 2.30
CA TYR A 62 -12.43 -4.52 0.98
C TYR A 62 -12.04 -6.00 1.09
N PRO A 63 -12.95 -6.95 0.78
CA PRO A 63 -12.78 -8.34 1.10
C PRO A 63 -11.94 -9.03 0.03
N GLY A 64 -10.98 -9.84 0.46
CA GLY A 64 -10.20 -10.66 -0.47
C GLY A 64 -8.94 -11.21 0.15
N LYS A 65 -9.04 -11.80 1.35
CA LYS A 65 -7.91 -12.38 2.11
C LYS A 65 -6.67 -11.51 1.94
N LEU A 66 -6.69 -10.30 2.48
CA LEU A 66 -5.61 -9.34 2.28
C LEU A 66 -4.28 -10.04 2.62
N ASP A 67 -3.49 -10.20 1.58
CA ASP A 67 -2.13 -10.68 1.65
C ASP A 67 -1.36 -9.85 0.64
N HIS A 68 -1.21 -8.56 0.98
CA HIS A 68 -0.77 -7.55 0.04
C HIS A 68 0.39 -6.75 0.59
N TRP A 69 1.44 -6.61 -0.21
CA TRP A 69 2.54 -5.69 0.07
C TRP A 69 2.05 -4.24 0.20
N ILE A 70 2.65 -3.52 1.14
CA ILE A 70 2.54 -2.06 1.27
C ILE A 70 3.92 -1.42 1.15
N GLY A 71 3.98 -0.10 1.05
CA GLY A 71 5.19 0.64 0.72
C GLY A 71 6.25 0.70 1.81
N LEU A 72 6.14 -0.12 2.86
CA LEU A 72 7.03 -0.09 4.00
C LEU A 72 8.03 -1.25 3.97
N ARG A 73 9.32 -0.94 4.10
CA ARG A 73 10.39 -1.93 4.21
C ARG A 73 11.49 -1.48 5.17
N LYS A 74 12.20 -2.44 5.72
CA LYS A 74 13.40 -2.23 6.53
C LYS A 74 14.59 -2.05 5.59
N ASP A 75 15.40 -1.04 5.86
CA ASP A 75 16.66 -0.82 5.14
C ASP A 75 17.79 -1.73 5.65
N THR A 76 19.01 -1.49 5.17
CA THR A 76 20.22 -2.24 5.55
C THR A 76 20.71 -1.99 6.97
N VAL A 77 20.29 -0.89 7.61
CA VAL A 77 20.67 -0.54 9.00
C VAL A 77 19.57 -0.85 10.01
N GLY A 78 18.46 -1.44 9.56
CA GLY A 78 17.37 -1.89 10.42
C GLY A 78 16.22 -0.89 10.60
N VAL A 79 16.23 0.22 9.87
CA VAL A 79 15.23 1.29 9.97
C VAL A 79 14.09 1.07 8.98
N TRP A 80 12.85 1.23 9.44
CA TRP A 80 11.66 1.16 8.61
C TRP A 80 11.52 2.44 7.78
N ARG A 81 11.43 2.28 6.45
CA ARG A 81 11.24 3.39 5.51
C ARG A 81 10.16 3.09 4.50
N TRP A 82 9.47 4.15 4.12
CA TRP A 82 8.56 4.17 3.00
C TRP A 82 9.33 4.21 1.68
N VAL A 83 8.64 3.90 0.58
CA VAL A 83 9.19 3.93 -0.79
C VAL A 83 9.90 5.26 -1.11
N ASN A 84 9.34 6.39 -0.65
CA ASN A 84 9.89 7.73 -0.88
C ASN A 84 11.12 8.06 -0.01
N GLY A 85 11.57 7.14 0.85
CA GLY A 85 12.70 7.33 1.75
C GLY A 85 12.34 7.94 3.10
N THR A 86 11.08 8.31 3.33
CA THR A 86 10.63 8.81 4.63
C THR A 86 10.72 7.71 5.68
N GLU A 87 11.28 8.04 6.84
CA GLU A 87 11.32 7.13 7.98
C GLU A 87 9.93 6.91 8.56
N PHE A 88 9.67 5.68 9.01
CA PHE A 88 8.41 5.35 9.65
C PHE A 88 8.36 5.93 11.06
N ASP A 89 7.32 6.68 11.35
CA ASP A 89 7.05 7.40 12.59
C ASP A 89 6.41 6.54 13.69
N HIS A 90 6.37 5.22 13.52
CA HIS A 90 5.81 4.27 14.49
C HIS A 90 4.32 4.48 14.83
N ARG A 91 3.54 5.12 13.94
CA ARG A 91 2.09 5.36 14.13
C ARG A 91 1.21 4.10 14.18
N PHE A 92 1.77 2.93 13.87
CA PHE A 92 1.15 1.61 14.09
C PHE A 92 2.22 0.55 14.33
N GLN A 93 1.82 -0.57 14.94
CA GLN A 93 2.73 -1.67 15.24
C GLN A 93 2.95 -2.58 14.02
N ILE A 94 4.20 -2.96 13.78
CA ILE A 94 4.59 -3.94 12.76
C ILE A 94 4.98 -5.23 13.48
N GLN A 95 4.36 -6.34 13.10
CA GLN A 95 4.63 -7.66 13.68
C GLN A 95 5.67 -8.43 12.85
N GLY A 96 6.35 -9.38 13.48
CA GLY A 96 7.38 -10.22 12.85
C GLY A 96 8.79 -9.63 12.90
N GLY A 97 9.73 -10.27 12.20
CA GLY A 97 11.15 -9.96 12.25
C GLY A 97 11.84 -9.81 10.89
N ALA A 98 11.07 -9.71 9.80
CA ALA A 98 11.61 -9.69 8.44
C ALA A 98 11.81 -8.25 7.91
N TYR A 99 11.87 -8.10 6.58
CA TYR A 99 12.31 -6.86 5.92
C TYR A 99 11.22 -6.14 5.14
N CYS A 100 10.21 -6.81 4.57
CA CYS A 100 9.15 -6.16 3.80
C CYS A 100 7.81 -6.33 4.48
N VAL A 101 6.95 -5.31 4.39
CA VAL A 101 5.70 -5.25 5.15
C VAL A 101 4.49 -5.48 4.25
N TYR A 102 3.58 -6.32 4.72
CA TYR A 102 2.31 -6.63 4.07
C TYR A 102 1.16 -6.50 5.08
N LEU A 103 -0.05 -6.35 4.55
CA LEU A 103 -1.29 -6.47 5.32
C LEU A 103 -1.81 -7.89 5.21
N ASP A 104 -2.07 -8.51 6.35
CA ASP A 104 -2.70 -9.83 6.44
C ASP A 104 -4.23 -9.76 6.29
N LYS A 105 -4.90 -10.91 6.40
CA LYS A 105 -6.33 -11.04 6.09
C LYS A 105 -7.22 -10.25 7.04
N GLU A 106 -6.69 -9.84 8.19
CA GLU A 106 -7.35 -9.06 9.22
C GLU A 106 -6.82 -7.61 9.26
N VAL A 107 -6.09 -7.20 8.21
CA VAL A 107 -5.44 -5.87 8.10
C VAL A 107 -4.39 -5.64 9.19
N LYS A 108 -3.81 -6.73 9.72
CA LYS A 108 -2.64 -6.63 10.60
C LYS A 108 -1.41 -6.34 9.75
N VAL A 109 -0.56 -5.46 10.26
CA VAL A 109 0.70 -5.07 9.63
C VAL A 109 1.78 -6.06 10.03
N ILE A 110 2.23 -6.89 9.09
CA ILE A 110 3.17 -7.98 9.35
C ILE A 110 4.38 -7.86 8.41
N SER A 111 5.56 -8.22 8.90
CA SER A 111 6.78 -8.32 8.10
C SER A 111 7.02 -9.74 7.59
N SER A 112 7.45 -9.87 6.33
CA SER A 112 7.82 -11.12 5.66
C SER A 112 9.09 -10.95 4.83
N SER A 113 9.64 -12.06 4.32
CA SER A 113 10.69 -12.02 3.31
C SER A 113 10.22 -11.23 2.10
N CYS A 114 11.04 -10.30 1.61
CA CYS A 114 10.70 -9.48 0.45
C CYS A 114 10.46 -10.28 -0.83
N SER A 115 11.02 -11.49 -0.92
CA SER A 115 10.87 -12.42 -2.04
C SER A 115 9.60 -13.26 -2.02
N THR A 116 8.77 -13.16 -0.98
CA THR A 116 7.51 -13.90 -0.93
C THR A 116 6.55 -13.38 -2.00
N GLU A 117 5.93 -14.29 -2.74
CA GLU A 117 4.89 -13.92 -3.70
C GLU A 117 3.63 -13.50 -2.96
N ARG A 118 3.23 -12.25 -3.15
CA ARG A 118 1.99 -11.69 -2.62
C ARG A 118 1.40 -10.72 -3.61
N LYS A 119 0.13 -10.39 -3.41
CA LYS A 119 -0.46 -9.26 -4.12
C LYS A 119 0.12 -7.96 -3.55
N TRP A 120 -0.31 -6.81 -4.06
CA TRP A 120 0.14 -5.52 -3.56
C TRP A 120 -0.96 -4.48 -3.66
N ILE A 121 -0.87 -3.46 -2.82
CA ILE A 121 -1.74 -2.28 -2.88
C ILE A 121 -0.89 -1.12 -3.40
N CYS A 122 -1.38 -0.43 -4.42
CA CYS A 122 -0.81 0.84 -4.87
C CYS A 122 -1.59 2.00 -4.27
N SER A 123 -0.93 3.12 -3.99
CA SER A 123 -1.59 4.36 -3.62
C SER A 123 -1.02 5.57 -4.36
N LYS A 124 -1.87 6.57 -4.59
CA LYS A 124 -1.52 7.90 -5.13
C LYS A 124 -2.56 8.94 -4.75
N LEU A 125 -2.12 10.20 -4.67
CA LEU A 125 -2.98 11.37 -4.49
C LEU A 125 -3.73 11.75 -5.76
#